data_AF-A0AAV8Z5M9-F1
#
_entry.id   AF-A0AAV8Z5M9-F1
#
_cell.length_a   1.000
_cell.length_b   1.000
_cell.length_c   1.000
_cell.angle_alpha   90.00
_cell.angle_beta   90.00
_cell.angle_gamma   90.00
#
_symmetry.space_group_name_H-M   'P 1'
#
loop_
_entity.id
_entity.type
_entity.pdbx_description
1 polymer ?
#
loop_
_entity_poly.entity_id
_entity_poly.type
_entity_poly.pdbx_seq_one_letter_code
_entity_poly.pdbx_strand_id
1 'polypeptide(L)'
;MTPFLNAAPNTPEAAYTETHIRGRNCAERLNGVFKARFRCIMGERKLRHHPDKVGHIINACAILHNICVEGRLDNDFEIEIQNDDVDMGSQVLLHNEGNIAKQNLIRRYFMQN
;
A
#
# COMPACT_ATOMS: atom_id res chain seq x y z
N MET A 1 3.32 -0.86 -9.50
CA MET A 1 2.11 -0.56 -10.30
C MET A 1 1.64 0.83 -9.95
N THR A 2 1.08 1.55 -10.91
CA THR A 2 0.61 2.93 -10.72
C THR A 2 -0.82 3.08 -11.25
N PRO A 3 -1.64 3.94 -10.63
CA PRO A 3 -2.96 4.29 -11.15
C PRO A 3 -2.87 5.11 -12.46
N PHE A 4 -3.97 5.20 -13.20
CA PHE A 4 -4.08 6.15 -14.30
C PHE A 4 -4.60 7.49 -13.79
N LEU A 5 -3.84 8.55 -14.09
CA LEU A 5 -4.27 9.92 -13.85
C LEU A 5 -5.40 10.26 -14.81
N ASN A 6 -6.56 10.63 -14.27
CA ASN A 6 -7.75 11.06 -15.03
C ASN A 6 -8.27 10.00 -16.01
N ALA A 7 -8.31 8.72 -15.61
CA ALA A 7 -9.00 7.70 -16.39
C ALA A 7 -10.47 8.13 -16.63
N ALA A 8 -10.91 8.04 -17.89
CA ALA A 8 -12.26 8.43 -18.23
C ALA A 8 -13.28 7.55 -17.46
N PRO A 9 -14.38 8.12 -16.94
CA PRO A 9 -15.38 7.34 -16.23
C PRO A 9 -15.89 6.16 -17.06
N ASN A 10 -16.25 5.06 -16.39
CA ASN A 10 -16.76 3.83 -17.03
C ASN A 10 -15.77 3.14 -17.99
N THR A 11 -14.47 3.38 -17.83
CA THR A 11 -13.43 2.64 -18.55
C THR A 11 -12.81 1.54 -17.69
N PRO A 12 -12.28 0.46 -18.30
CA PRO A 12 -11.45 -0.54 -17.62
C PRO A 12 -10.30 0.09 -16.82
N GLU A 13 -9.70 1.16 -17.33
CA GLU A 13 -8.63 1.92 -16.67
C GLU A 13 -9.12 2.62 -15.40
N ALA A 14 -10.35 3.16 -15.41
CA ALA A 14 -10.97 3.76 -14.23
C ALA A 14 -11.29 2.71 -13.17
N ALA A 15 -11.85 1.56 -13.57
CA ALA A 15 -12.12 0.44 -12.66
C ALA A 15 -10.83 -0.13 -12.04
N TYR A 16 -9.76 -0.27 -12.84
CA TYR A 16 -8.44 -0.65 -12.36
C TYR A 16 -7.90 0.38 -11.36
N THR A 17 -7.98 1.67 -11.69
CA THR A 17 -7.47 2.76 -10.84
C THR A 17 -8.19 2.80 -9.50
N GLU A 18 -9.51 2.71 -9.50
CA GLU A 18 -10.32 2.67 -8.28
C GLU A 18 -9.95 1.46 -7.40
N THR A 19 -9.87 0.27 -8.00
CA THR A 19 -9.48 -0.95 -7.28
C THR A 19 -8.07 -0.84 -6.70
N HIS A 20 -7.13 -0.28 -7.47
CA HIS A 20 -5.76 -0.06 -7.06
C HIS A 20 -5.67 0.91 -5.88
N ILE A 21 -6.40 2.03 -5.94
CA ILE A 21 -6.46 3.03 -4.85
C ILE A 21 -7.02 2.38 -3.58
N ARG A 22 -8.13 1.64 -3.67
CA ARG A 22 -8.71 0.94 -2.51
C ARG A 22 -7.72 -0.03 -1.87
N GLY A 23 -7.00 -0.81 -2.67
CA GLY A 23 -5.95 -1.72 -2.19
C GLY A 23 -4.80 -0.99 -1.50
N ARG A 24 -4.32 0.10 -2.11
CA ARG A 24 -3.25 0.95 -1.54
C ARG A 24 -3.67 1.55 -0.20
N ASN A 25 -4.86 2.14 -0.12
CA ASN A 25 -5.40 2.73 1.11
C ASN A 25 -5.50 1.69 2.25
N CYS A 26 -5.77 0.42 1.94
CA CYS A 26 -5.76 -0.63 2.94
C CYS A 26 -4.34 -0.90 3.48
N ALA A 27 -3.36 -1.06 2.59
CA ALA A 27 -1.98 -1.31 2.96
C ALA A 27 -1.34 -0.12 3.72
N GLU A 28 -1.63 1.11 3.31
CA GLU A 28 -1.12 2.32 3.95
C GLU A 28 -1.68 2.48 5.38
N ARG A 29 -2.97 2.24 5.59
CA ARG A 29 -3.56 2.23 6.94
C ARG A 29 -2.92 1.18 7.84
N LEU A 30 -2.70 -0.04 7.33
CA LEU A 30 -1.99 -1.08 8.08
C LEU A 30 -0.58 -0.64 8.47
N ASN A 31 0.16 -0.04 7.53
CA ASN A 31 1.50 0.48 7.78
C ASN A 31 1.48 1.60 8.84
N GLY A 32 0.49 2.49 8.81
CA GLY A 32 0.28 3.53 9.82
C GLY A 32 0.12 2.93 11.23
N VAL A 33 -0.81 1.97 11.38
CA VAL A 33 -1.03 1.24 12.65
C VAL A 33 0.26 0.58 13.14
N PHE A 34 1.00 -0.08 12.25
CA PHE A 34 2.22 -0.80 12.60
C PHE A 34 3.35 0.14 13.03
N LYS A 35 3.55 1.25 12.31
CA LYS A 35 4.55 2.28 12.67
C LYS A 35 4.21 2.94 14.00
N ALA A 36 2.92 3.21 14.25
CA ALA A 36 2.44 3.84 15.47
C ALA A 36 2.60 2.94 16.70
N ARG A 37 2.23 1.66 16.56
CA ARG A 37 2.29 0.66 17.64
C ARG A 37 3.69 0.12 17.90
N PHE A 38 4.48 -0.10 16.84
CA PHE A 38 5.80 -0.75 16.93
C PHE A 38 6.91 0.19 16.49
N ARG A 39 7.62 0.77 17.46
CA ARG A 39 8.78 1.66 17.22
C ARG A 39 9.88 1.00 16.37
N CYS A 40 9.98 -0.32 16.37
CA CYS A 40 10.94 -1.05 15.51
C CYS A 40 10.62 -0.97 14.00
N ILE A 41 9.41 -0.52 13.63
CA ILE A 41 8.97 -0.29 12.26
C ILE A 41 9.10 1.20 11.87
N MET A 42 9.17 2.11 12.84
CA MET A 42 9.13 3.56 12.61
C MET A 42 10.36 4.09 11.82
N GLY A 43 10.07 4.93 10.83
CA GLY A 43 10.93 5.19 9.67
C GLY A 43 12.14 6.11 9.86
N GLU A 44 12.37 6.72 11.03
CA GLU A 44 13.56 7.56 11.25
C GLU A 44 14.87 6.79 11.03
N ARG A 45 14.82 5.46 11.15
CA ARG A 45 15.88 4.56 10.75
C ARG A 45 15.21 3.38 10.07
N LYS A 46 15.08 3.42 8.73
CA LYS A 46 14.73 2.27 7.88
C LYS A 46 15.27 0.98 8.52
N LEU A 47 14.46 -0.08 8.57
CA LEU A 47 14.88 -1.39 9.11
C LEU A 47 16.24 -1.77 8.50
N ARG A 48 17.31 -1.70 9.29
CA ARG A 48 18.71 -1.90 8.84
C ARG A 48 19.06 -3.39 8.72
N HIS A 49 18.08 -4.21 8.44
CA HIS A 49 18.19 -5.66 8.44
C HIS A 49 18.00 -6.19 7.03
N HIS A 50 18.60 -7.35 6.76
CA HIS A 50 18.35 -8.09 5.52
C HIS A 50 16.84 -8.35 5.36
N PRO A 51 16.29 -8.33 4.13
CA PRO A 51 14.87 -8.56 3.89
C PRO A 51 14.28 -9.78 4.61
N ASP A 52 15.02 -10.89 4.69
CA ASP A 52 14.56 -12.10 5.39
C ASP A 52 14.32 -11.83 6.88
N LYS A 53 15.25 -11.10 7.51
CA LYS A 53 15.13 -10.70 8.92
C LYS A 53 14.01 -9.68 9.13
N VAL A 54 13.80 -8.79 8.15
CA VAL A 54 12.65 -7.87 8.16
C VAL A 54 11.35 -8.65 8.13
N GLY A 55 11.24 -9.69 7.30
CA GLY A 55 10.07 -10.56 7.24
C GLY A 55 9.73 -11.17 8.60
N HIS A 56 10.73 -11.67 9.33
CA HIS A 56 10.53 -12.18 10.69
C HIS A 56 10.06 -11.11 11.68
N ILE A 57 10.61 -9.89 11.61
CA ILE A 57 10.19 -8.78 12.47
C ILE A 57 8.72 -8.40 12.20
N ILE A 58 8.34 -8.28 10.92
CA ILE A 58 6.96 -7.96 10.54
C ILE A 58 6.00 -9.07 10.99
N ASN A 59 6.38 -10.34 10.85
CA ASN A 59 5.56 -11.47 11.30
C ASN A 59 5.35 -11.45 12.83
N ALA A 60 6.41 -11.19 13.60
CA ALA A 60 6.29 -11.04 15.05
C ALA A 60 5.37 -9.87 15.43
N CYS A 61 5.48 -8.73 14.74
CA CYS A 61 4.59 -7.57 14.96
C CYS A 61 3.12 -7.90 14.63
N ALA A 62 2.86 -8.68 13.58
CA ALA A 62 1.51 -9.12 13.23
C ALA A 62 0.90 -10.03 14.30
N ILE A 63 1.67 -11.01 14.81
CA ILE A 63 1.22 -11.89 15.91
C ILE A 63 0.90 -11.07 17.16
N LEU A 64 1.80 -10.17 17.56
CA LEU A 64 1.61 -9.31 18.72
C LEU A 64 0.42 -8.36 18.55
N HIS A 65 0.21 -7.82 17.35
CA HIS A 65 -0.95 -7.00 17.03
C HIS A 65 -2.25 -7.78 17.22
N ASN A 66 -2.33 -9.01 16.72
CA ASN A 66 -3.51 -9.86 16.87
C ASN A 66 -3.81 -10.15 18.35
N ILE A 67 -2.79 -10.45 19.15
CA ILE A 67 -2.94 -10.64 20.60
C ILE A 67 -3.50 -9.38 21.27
N CYS A 68 -3.03 -8.19 20.87
CA CYS A 68 -3.53 -6.94 21.41
C CYS A 68 -5.00 -6.68 21.01
N VAL A 69 -5.37 -7.00 19.77
CA VAL A 69 -6.75 -6.87 19.29
C VAL A 69 -7.67 -7.82 20.05
N GLU A 70 -7.28 -9.07 20.22
CA GLU A 70 -8.04 -10.08 20.98
C GLU A 70 -8.19 -9.68 22.45
N GLY A 71 -7.12 -9.19 23.06
CA GLY A 71 -7.12 -8.68 24.44
C GLY A 71 -7.80 -7.32 24.62
N ARG A 72 -8.33 -6.70 23.56
CA ARG A 72 -8.90 -5.34 23.55
C ARG A 72 -7.96 -4.31 24.21
N LEU A 73 -6.67 -4.46 23.96
CA LEU A 73 -5.66 -3.50 24.41
C LEU A 73 -5.75 -2.28 23.50
N ASP A 74 -6.25 -1.17 24.05
CA ASP A 74 -6.54 0.05 23.32
C ASP A 74 -5.35 0.49 22.43
N ASN A 75 -5.69 1.00 21.25
CA ASN A 75 -4.73 1.65 20.37
C ASN A 75 -4.72 3.14 20.70
N ASP A 76 -4.11 3.54 21.80
CA ASP A 76 -3.96 4.95 22.19
C ASP A 76 -2.94 5.72 21.33
N PHE A 77 -2.65 5.21 20.14
CA PHE A 77 -1.70 5.81 19.23
C PHE A 77 -2.48 6.67 18.23
N GLU A 78 -2.19 7.97 18.22
CA GLU A 78 -2.64 8.85 17.15
C GLU A 78 -2.05 8.36 15.83
N ILE A 79 -2.89 7.79 14.97
CA ILE A 79 -2.49 7.44 13.62
C ILE A 79 -2.50 8.74 12.84
N GLU A 80 -1.33 9.35 12.68
CA GLU A 80 -1.16 10.36 11.64
C GLU A 80 -1.52 9.70 10.31
N ILE A 81 -2.65 10.14 9.73
CA ILE A 81 -2.95 9.84 8.34
C ILE A 81 -1.84 10.54 7.56
N GLN A 82 -0.82 9.77 7.17
CA GLN A 82 0.09 10.20 6.13
C GLN A 82 -0.74 10.28 4.87
N ASN A 83 -1.37 11.43 4.65
CA ASN A 83 -1.65 11.94 3.32
C ASN A 83 -0.27 12.25 2.75
N ASP A 84 0.47 11.20 2.37
CA ASP A 84 1.43 11.37 1.30
C ASP A 84 0.54 11.72 0.12
N ASP A 85 0.25 13.02 -0.05
CA ASP A 85 -0.24 13.59 -1.29
C ASP A 85 0.73 13.05 -2.32
N VAL A 86 0.28 12.01 -3.02
CA VAL A 86 1.08 11.36 -4.05
C VAL A 86 1.38 12.49 -5.00
N ASP A 87 2.65 12.87 -5.10
CA ASP A 87 3.12 13.65 -6.22
C ASP A 87 2.84 12.80 -7.46
N MET A 88 1.64 13.03 -7.99
CA MET A 88 1.10 12.57 -9.25
C MET A 88 1.69 13.41 -10.39
N GLY A 89 2.78 14.14 -10.11
CA GLY A 89 3.52 14.99 -11.01
C GLY A 89 4.37 14.18 -11.99
N SER A 90 4.02 14.38 -13.25
CA SER A 90 4.69 13.90 -14.47
C SER A 90 4.62 12.39 -14.69
N GLN A 91 3.90 12.01 -15.74
CA GLN A 91 4.25 10.84 -16.55
C GLN A 91 5.72 10.97 -16.98
N VAL A 92 6.66 10.59 -16.11
CA VAL A 92 8.04 10.42 -16.53
C VAL A 92 8.01 9.22 -17.45
N LEU A 93 8.28 9.47 -18.73
CA LEU A 93 8.43 8.50 -19.80
C LEU A 93 9.46 7.42 -19.41
N LEU A 94 9.07 6.40 -18.64
CA LEU A 94 9.99 5.37 -18.17
C LEU A 94 9.36 3.96 -18.23
N HIS A 95 10.02 3.12 -19.04
CA HIS A 95 9.92 1.67 -19.25
C HIS A 95 8.64 1.11 -19.92
N ASN A 96 8.80 0.70 -21.18
CA ASN A 96 7.79 0.01 -21.99
C ASN A 96 7.20 -1.23 -21.29
N GLU A 97 8.01 -2.00 -20.57
CA GLU A 97 7.58 -3.26 -19.94
C GLU A 97 6.54 -3.07 -18.83
N GLY A 98 6.71 -2.05 -17.97
CA GLY A 98 5.78 -1.78 -16.88
C GLY A 98 4.40 -1.35 -17.39
N ASN A 99 4.37 -0.55 -18.46
CA ASN A 99 3.14 -0.15 -19.12
C ASN A 99 2.47 -1.31 -19.85
N ILE A 100 3.24 -2.19 -20.51
CA ILE A 100 2.71 -3.40 -21.15
C ILE A 100 2.10 -4.35 -20.10
N ALA A 101 2.79 -4.61 -18.99
CA ALA A 101 2.28 -5.46 -17.91
C ALA A 101 0.97 -4.90 -17.32
N LYS A 102 0.91 -3.57 -17.11
CA LYS A 102 -0.29 -2.88 -16.66
C LYS A 102 -1.45 -3.01 -17.67
N GLN A 103 -1.20 -2.78 -18.96
CA GLN A 103 -2.22 -2.94 -20.01
C GLN A 103 -2.72 -4.38 -20.13
N ASN A 104 -1.82 -5.37 -20.05
CA ASN A 104 -2.20 -6.79 -20.05
C ASN A 104 -3.08 -7.15 -18.86
N LEU A 105 -2.78 -6.62 -17.67
CA LEU A 105 -3.58 -6.82 -16.46
C LEU A 105 -4.98 -6.21 -16.62
N ILE A 106 -5.10 -4.99 -17.14
CA ILE A 106 -6.39 -4.34 -17.41
C ILE A 106 -7.20 -5.15 -18.41
N ARG A 107 -6.58 -5.55 -19.53
CA ARG A 107 -7.22 -6.34 -20.57
C ARG A 107 -7.75 -7.68 -20.03
N ARG A 108 -6.99 -8.33 -19.14
CA ARG A 108 -7.35 -9.64 -18.60
C ARG A 108 -8.45 -9.60 -17.55
N TYR A 109 -8.47 -8.56 -16.71
CA TYR A 109 -9.32 -8.54 -15.50
C TYR A 109 -10.39 -7.44 -15.48
N PHE A 110 -10.30 -6.44 -16.35
CA PHE A 110 -11.17 -5.26 -16.32
C PHE A 110 -11.89 -4.96 -17.64
N MET A 111 -11.62 -5.72 -18.73
CA MET A 111 -12.30 -5.56 -20.03
C MET A 111 -13.45 -6.56 -20.29
N GLN A 112 -13.71 -7.52 -19.39
CA GLN A 112 -14.69 -8.61 -19.62
C GLN A 112 -16.02 -8.45 -18.85
N ASN A 113 -16.32 -7.26 -18.30
CA ASN A 113 -17.58 -6.98 -17.62
C ASN A 113 -18.51 -6.14 -18.49
#